data_AF-A0ABD5NR53-F1
#
_entry.id   AF-A0ABD5NR53-F1
#
_cell.length_a   1.000
_cell.length_b   1.000
_cell.length_c   1.000
_cell.angle_alpha   90.00
_cell.angle_beta   90.00
_cell.angle_gamma   90.00
#
_symmetry.space_group_name_H-M   'P 1'
#
loop_
_entity.id
_entity.type
_entity.pdbx_description
1 polymer ?
#
loop_
_entity_poly.entity_id
_entity_poly.type
_entity_poly.pdbx_seq_one_letter_code
_entity_poly.pdbx_strand_id
1 'polypeptide(L)'
;MAPATRRGFLSTLGSTAGIAGIAGCLSDRLPGGDGSVDRTVYIGAYHWGFILVDEGGAEREQIAVDRGTSIELVAFNTGAEQAFESLPASVRSAVPEHHELEERNEERIPAPNDGDLHEALEAANDRYPDHSVTVVPSGGNHMGSGIRMHPLALPTDTTRPTVDTVTASQRGDYTLSCMTYCGYGHPYMYLDGGLIVR
;
A
#
# COMPACT_ATOMS: atom_id res chain seq x y z
N MET A 1 -68.21 62.39 -16.61
CA MET A 1 -68.55 61.69 -17.87
C MET A 1 -67.94 60.30 -17.79
N ALA A 2 -68.78 59.26 -17.65
CA ALA A 2 -68.42 57.86 -17.92
C ALA A 2 -68.71 57.57 -19.42
N PRO A 3 -68.32 56.45 -20.07
CA PRO A 3 -68.06 55.13 -19.47
C PRO A 3 -66.91 54.32 -20.15
N ALA A 4 -66.34 53.28 -19.53
CA ALA A 4 -66.70 51.85 -19.58
C ALA A 4 -65.63 51.01 -20.31
N THR A 5 -64.92 50.11 -19.61
CA THR A 5 -65.21 48.65 -19.46
C THR A 5 -64.84 47.86 -20.74
N ARG A 6 -64.00 46.81 -20.75
CA ARG A 6 -64.23 45.47 -20.16
C ARG A 6 -63.03 44.52 -20.42
N ARG A 7 -62.68 43.78 -19.36
CA ARG A 7 -62.49 42.30 -19.25
C ARG A 7 -61.35 41.65 -20.08
N GLY A 8 -60.68 40.59 -19.62
CA GLY A 8 -60.97 39.63 -18.55
C GLY A 8 -59.68 39.12 -17.86
N PHE A 9 -59.76 38.75 -16.58
CA PHE A 9 -60.04 37.38 -16.06
C PHE A 9 -58.82 36.44 -16.21
N LEU A 10 -58.12 36.16 -15.11
CA LEU A 10 -58.10 34.89 -14.34
C LEU A 10 -57.55 33.73 -15.18
N SER A 11 -56.64 32.86 -14.75
CA SER A 11 -56.08 32.51 -13.46
C SER A 11 -55.22 31.26 -13.73
N THR A 12 -53.98 31.21 -13.26
CA THR A 12 -53.34 29.90 -13.00
C THR A 12 -52.37 30.02 -11.84
N LEU A 13 -52.91 29.91 -10.63
CA LEU A 13 -52.18 29.34 -9.50
C LEU A 13 -52.07 27.84 -9.79
N GLY A 14 -50.90 27.42 -10.25
CA GLY A 14 -50.52 26.02 -10.30
C GLY A 14 -49.95 25.61 -8.95
N SER A 15 -50.83 25.12 -8.08
CA SER A 15 -50.45 24.41 -6.86
C SER A 15 -49.93 23.03 -7.22
N THR A 16 -48.64 22.76 -7.04
CA THR A 16 -48.18 21.43 -6.65
C THR A 16 -47.84 21.47 -5.16
N ALA A 17 -48.81 21.02 -4.38
CA ALA A 17 -48.59 20.50 -3.05
C ALA A 17 -47.62 19.32 -3.13
N GLY A 18 -46.77 19.11 -2.11
CA GLY A 18 -46.03 17.86 -2.04
C GLY A 18 -44.76 17.86 -1.20
N ILE A 19 -44.93 17.99 0.11
CA ILE A 19 -44.29 17.12 1.12
C ILE A 19 -42.79 17.35 1.44
N ALA A 20 -42.60 17.65 2.72
CA ALA A 20 -41.39 17.51 3.50
C ALA A 20 -40.61 16.21 3.24
N GLY A 21 -39.29 16.31 3.26
CA GLY A 21 -38.42 15.15 3.17
C GLY A 21 -37.05 15.38 3.80
N ILE A 22 -37.00 15.90 5.02
CA ILE A 22 -35.87 15.64 5.91
C ILE A 22 -36.04 14.18 6.37
N ALA A 23 -35.50 13.23 5.60
CA ALA A 23 -35.43 11.82 5.97
C ALA A 23 -34.46 11.10 5.02
N GLY A 24 -33.18 11.18 5.34
CA GLY A 24 -32.16 10.26 4.86
C GLY A 24 -31.56 9.49 6.04
N CYS A 25 -32.40 9.05 6.98
CA CYS A 25 -32.02 8.02 7.94
C CYS A 25 -32.81 6.77 7.57
N LEU A 26 -32.10 5.72 7.17
CA LEU A 26 -32.24 4.34 7.65
C LEU A 26 -31.32 3.47 6.78
N SER A 27 -30.07 3.40 7.18
CA SER A 27 -29.41 2.10 7.18
C SER A 27 -29.26 1.73 8.65
N ASP A 28 -30.15 0.87 9.11
CA ASP A 28 -29.97 0.12 10.33
C ASP A 28 -28.62 -0.62 10.21
N ARG A 29 -27.56 -0.05 10.82
CA ARG A 29 -26.31 -0.76 11.03
C ARG A 29 -26.55 -1.81 12.11
N LEU A 30 -26.94 -2.99 11.64
CA LEU A 30 -26.66 -4.25 12.30
C LEU A 30 -25.12 -4.36 12.50
N PRO A 31 -24.65 -4.95 13.61
CA PRO A 31 -23.23 -5.02 13.90
C PRO A 31 -22.53 -6.00 12.95
N GLY A 32 -21.62 -5.49 12.10
CA GLY A 32 -20.87 -6.30 11.14
C GLY A 32 -20.15 -5.49 10.06
N GLY A 33 -19.13 -4.73 10.45
CA GLY A 33 -17.96 -4.33 9.64
C GLY A 33 -18.18 -3.56 8.34
N ASP A 34 -18.18 -2.23 8.40
CA ASP A 34 -17.76 -1.43 7.23
C ASP A 34 -16.26 -1.66 7.03
N GLY A 35 -15.85 -2.10 5.83
CA GLY A 35 -14.46 -2.35 5.46
C GLY A 35 -13.63 -1.07 5.32
N SER A 36 -13.53 -0.26 6.38
CA SER A 36 -12.55 0.81 6.47
C SER A 36 -11.19 0.23 6.83
N VAL A 37 -10.17 0.59 6.04
CA VAL A 37 -8.78 0.34 6.37
C VAL A 37 -8.42 1.14 7.62
N ASP A 38 -7.85 0.48 8.63
CA ASP A 38 -7.41 1.14 9.86
C ASP A 38 -6.04 1.79 9.69
N ARG A 39 -5.19 1.23 8.82
CA ARG A 39 -3.83 1.73 8.57
C ARG A 39 -3.34 1.44 7.16
N THR A 40 -2.62 2.39 6.57
CA THR A 40 -1.89 2.17 5.32
C THR A 40 -0.40 1.98 5.60
N VAL A 41 0.21 1.01 4.94
CA VAL A 41 1.67 0.77 4.94
C VAL A 41 2.15 0.72 3.51
N TYR A 42 3.17 1.50 3.21
CA TYR A 42 3.82 1.50 1.89
C TYR A 42 5.06 0.63 1.94
N ILE A 43 5.22 -0.25 0.95
CA ILE A 43 6.33 -1.18 0.84
C ILE A 43 7.06 -0.94 -0.49
N GLY A 44 8.24 -0.33 -0.41
CA GLY A 44 9.13 -0.17 -1.56
C GLY A 44 10.06 -1.37 -1.67
N ALA A 45 9.99 -2.11 -2.78
CA ALA A 45 10.97 -3.14 -3.11
C ALA A 45 12.05 -2.53 -4.00
N TYR A 46 13.28 -2.49 -3.49
CA TYR A 46 14.48 -2.17 -4.27
C TYR A 46 15.32 -3.43 -4.41
N HIS A 47 16.36 -3.39 -5.25
CA HIS A 47 17.20 -4.56 -5.44
C HIS A 47 17.80 -5.05 -4.11
N TRP A 48 17.40 -6.26 -3.75
CA TRP A 48 17.83 -7.01 -2.57
C TRP A 48 17.38 -6.47 -1.21
N GLY A 49 16.41 -5.54 -1.15
CA GLY A 49 15.86 -5.09 0.12
C GLY A 49 14.45 -4.51 0.04
N PHE A 50 13.92 -4.10 1.20
CA PHE A 50 12.62 -3.47 1.34
C PHE A 50 12.72 -2.19 2.16
N ILE A 51 11.89 -1.21 1.83
CA ILE A 51 11.66 0.02 2.59
C ILE A 51 10.23 -0.03 3.10
N LEU A 52 10.03 0.26 4.39
CA LEU A 52 8.71 0.44 4.99
C LEU A 52 8.49 1.92 5.25
N VAL A 53 7.38 2.45 4.73
CA VAL A 53 6.97 3.84 4.99
C VAL A 53 5.57 3.83 5.60
N ASP A 54 5.40 4.55 6.70
CA ASP A 54 4.09 4.71 7.32
C ASP A 54 3.20 5.72 6.58
N GLU A 55 1.93 5.80 6.97
CA GLU A 55 0.95 6.73 6.39
C GLU A 55 1.36 8.22 6.48
N GLY A 56 2.26 8.57 7.41
CA GLY A 56 2.80 9.91 7.56
C GLY A 56 3.94 10.24 6.60
N GLY A 57 4.42 9.25 5.83
CA GLY A 57 5.60 9.41 4.97
C GLY A 57 6.91 9.34 5.75
N ALA A 58 6.97 8.61 6.87
CA ALA A 58 8.22 8.34 7.56
C ALA A 58 8.70 6.91 7.28
N GLU A 59 9.96 6.76 6.88
CA GLU A 59 10.62 5.46 6.85
C GLU A 59 10.66 4.84 8.25
N ARG A 60 10.37 3.54 8.33
CA ARG A 60 10.38 2.75 9.56
C ARG A 60 11.19 1.49 9.35
N GLU A 61 12.00 1.13 10.34
CA GLU A 61 12.56 -0.22 10.41
C GLU A 61 11.46 -1.25 10.70
N GLN A 62 10.41 -0.82 11.40
CA GLN A 62 9.31 -1.67 11.85
C GLN A 62 8.02 -0.88 12.05
N ILE A 63 6.89 -1.49 11.70
CA ILE A 63 5.55 -0.95 11.95
C ILE A 63 4.79 -1.90 12.88
N ALA A 64 4.40 -1.37 14.04
CA ALA A 64 3.58 -2.10 14.99
C ALA A 64 2.09 -1.72 14.87
N VAL A 65 1.24 -2.75 14.91
CA VAL A 65 -0.22 -2.65 14.88
C VAL A 65 -0.84 -3.52 15.98
N ASP A 66 -2.09 -3.26 16.32
CA ASP A 66 -2.82 -4.08 17.27
C ASP A 66 -3.52 -5.24 16.56
N ARG A 67 -3.74 -6.34 17.29
CA ARG A 67 -4.54 -7.44 16.74
C ARG A 67 -5.94 -6.96 16.33
N GLY A 68 -6.32 -7.30 15.10
CA GLY A 68 -7.61 -6.95 14.49
C GLY A 68 -7.53 -5.77 13.54
N THR A 69 -6.41 -5.03 13.52
CA THR A 69 -6.19 -3.94 12.56
C THR A 69 -6.26 -4.46 11.13
N SER A 70 -7.09 -3.81 10.30
CA SER A 70 -7.09 -3.94 8.85
C SER A 70 -6.02 -3.03 8.25
N ILE A 71 -5.07 -3.62 7.53
CA ILE A 71 -3.92 -2.93 6.96
C ILE A 71 -4.02 -2.97 5.44
N GLU A 72 -4.01 -1.80 4.80
CA GLU A 72 -3.78 -1.68 3.37
C GLU A 72 -2.28 -1.65 3.12
N LEU A 73 -1.80 -2.62 2.34
CA LEU A 73 -0.41 -2.72 1.91
C LEU A 73 -0.32 -2.17 0.49
N VAL A 74 0.39 -1.06 0.33
CA VAL A 74 0.65 -0.42 -0.97
C VAL A 74 2.09 -0.74 -1.36
N ALA A 75 2.26 -1.77 -2.18
CA ALA A 75 3.56 -2.28 -2.58
C ALA A 75 3.97 -1.77 -3.97
N PHE A 76 5.23 -1.39 -4.15
CA PHE A 76 5.76 -0.89 -5.41
C PHE A 76 7.21 -1.31 -5.61
N ASN A 77 7.63 -1.46 -6.86
CA ASN A 77 9.03 -1.58 -7.24
C ASN A 77 9.63 -0.17 -7.31
N THR A 78 10.77 0.10 -6.66
CA THR A 78 11.40 1.44 -6.69
C THR A 78 11.95 1.78 -8.08
N GLY A 79 12.21 0.78 -8.92
CA GLY A 79 12.59 0.96 -10.33
C GLY A 79 11.41 1.22 -11.26
N ALA A 80 10.17 1.01 -10.81
CA ALA A 80 8.97 1.29 -11.60
C ALA A 80 8.60 2.77 -11.55
N GLU A 81 9.27 3.60 -12.35
CA GLU A 81 9.18 5.06 -12.34
C GLU A 81 7.73 5.59 -12.27
N GLN A 82 6.85 5.11 -13.14
CA GLN A 82 5.45 5.57 -13.19
C GLN A 82 4.66 5.17 -11.94
N ALA A 83 4.85 3.95 -11.45
CA ALA A 83 4.22 3.50 -10.21
C ALA A 83 4.72 4.32 -9.01
N PHE A 84 6.04 4.56 -8.96
CA PHE A 84 6.68 5.38 -7.93
C PHE A 84 6.14 6.81 -7.97
N GLU A 85 6.08 7.46 -9.14
CA GLU A 85 5.55 8.82 -9.32
C GLU A 85 4.09 8.98 -8.89
N SER A 86 3.29 7.91 -9.00
CA SER A 86 1.88 7.92 -8.59
C SER A 86 1.69 7.89 -7.06
N LEU A 87 2.74 7.64 -6.29
CA LEU A 87 2.69 7.64 -4.82
C LEU A 87 2.52 9.05 -4.26
N PRO A 88 1.97 9.18 -3.04
CA PRO A 88 1.95 10.44 -2.31
C PRO A 88 3.36 11.04 -2.21
N ALA A 89 3.46 12.37 -2.34
CA ALA A 89 4.75 13.06 -2.30
C ALA A 89 5.53 12.78 -0.99
N SER A 90 4.83 12.68 0.14
CA SER A 90 5.43 12.33 1.43
C SER A 90 6.08 10.94 1.44
N VAL A 91 5.50 9.97 0.72
CA VAL A 91 6.06 8.62 0.60
C VAL A 91 7.26 8.63 -0.35
N ARG A 92 7.16 9.32 -1.49
CA ARG A 92 8.28 9.44 -2.44
C ARG A 92 9.51 10.07 -1.80
N SER A 93 9.31 11.13 -1.01
CA SER A 93 10.41 11.80 -0.29
C SER A 93 11.00 10.99 0.86
N ALA A 94 10.36 9.88 1.27
CA ALA A 94 10.86 9.00 2.31
C ALA A 94 11.69 7.83 1.76
N VAL A 95 11.67 7.60 0.45
CA VAL A 95 12.46 6.55 -0.21
C VAL A 95 13.89 7.06 -0.38
N PRO A 96 14.90 6.37 0.18
CA PRO A 96 16.30 6.73 0.02
C PRO A 96 16.75 6.72 -1.44
N GLU A 97 17.79 7.48 -1.74
CA GLU A 97 18.38 7.51 -3.08
C GLU A 97 19.13 6.20 -3.38
N HIS A 98 19.35 5.91 -4.67
CA HIS A 98 19.96 4.64 -5.10
C HIS A 98 21.28 4.31 -4.40
N HIS A 99 22.18 5.29 -4.25
CA HIS A 99 23.47 5.10 -3.58
C HIS A 99 23.33 4.73 -2.10
N GLU A 100 22.35 5.28 -1.38
CA GLU A 100 22.09 4.94 0.02
C GLU A 100 21.56 3.51 0.15
N LEU A 101 20.74 3.06 -0.81
CA LEU A 101 20.23 1.69 -0.85
C LEU A 101 21.33 0.68 -1.19
N GLU A 102 22.28 1.07 -2.03
CA GLU A 102 23.46 0.29 -2.35
C GLU A 102 24.39 0.14 -1.13
N GLU A 103 24.69 1.23 -0.42
CA GLU A 103 25.47 1.18 0.83
C GLU A 103 24.84 0.22 1.85
N ARG A 104 23.51 0.26 2.02
CA ARG A 104 22.79 -0.69 2.89
C ARG A 104 22.93 -2.15 2.44
N ASN A 105 23.09 -2.39 1.14
CA ASN A 105 23.34 -3.73 0.62
C ASN A 105 24.77 -4.17 0.93
N GLU A 106 25.76 -3.30 0.77
CA GLU A 106 27.17 -3.59 1.10
C GLU A 106 27.38 -3.96 2.57
N GLU A 107 26.63 -3.36 3.49
CA GLU A 107 26.72 -3.66 4.92
C GLU A 107 26.15 -5.05 5.28
N ARG A 108 25.22 -5.58 4.48
CA ARG A 108 24.38 -6.73 4.85
C ARG A 108 24.61 -7.96 4.00
N ILE A 109 25.01 -7.77 2.75
CA ILE A 109 25.17 -8.84 1.77
C ILE A 109 26.65 -9.14 1.63
N PRO A 110 27.08 -10.40 1.86
CA PRO A 110 28.46 -10.79 1.60
C PRO A 110 28.88 -10.46 0.16
N ALA A 111 30.11 -10.01 -0.02
CA ALA A 111 30.65 -9.79 -1.35
C ALA A 111 30.68 -11.12 -2.15
N PRO A 112 30.43 -11.08 -3.47
CA PRO A 112 30.66 -12.23 -4.35
C PRO A 112 32.11 -12.72 -4.27
N ASN A 113 32.34 -14.02 -4.52
CA ASN A 113 33.70 -14.56 -4.56
C ASN A 113 34.51 -14.03 -5.75
N ASP A 114 33.82 -13.72 -6.86
CA ASP A 114 34.39 -13.19 -8.09
C ASP A 114 33.68 -11.87 -8.41
N GLY A 115 34.38 -10.73 -8.24
CA GLY A 115 33.83 -9.38 -8.47
C GLY A 115 33.45 -8.65 -7.18
N ASP A 116 32.81 -7.49 -7.32
CA ASP A 116 32.26 -6.72 -6.21
C ASP A 116 30.72 -6.69 -6.22
N LEU A 117 30.14 -6.16 -5.15
CA LEU A 117 28.69 -6.14 -4.98
C LEU A 117 28.01 -5.17 -5.97
N HIS A 118 28.71 -4.10 -6.36
CA HIS A 118 28.22 -3.10 -7.31
C HIS A 118 28.00 -3.71 -8.70
N GLU A 119 29.01 -4.41 -9.24
CA GLU A 119 28.89 -5.12 -10.53
C GLU A 119 27.77 -6.16 -10.50
N ALA A 120 27.64 -6.89 -9.39
CA ALA A 120 26.55 -7.86 -9.20
C ALA A 120 25.17 -7.18 -9.16
N LEU A 121 25.09 -5.98 -8.58
CA LEU A 121 23.86 -5.19 -8.45
C LEU A 121 23.45 -4.64 -9.80
N GLU A 122 24.38 -4.07 -10.56
CA GLU A 122 24.13 -3.62 -11.94
C GLU A 122 23.64 -4.77 -12.82
N ALA A 123 24.29 -5.93 -12.76
CA ALA A 123 23.88 -7.11 -13.52
C ALA A 123 22.48 -7.62 -13.13
N ALA A 124 22.11 -7.50 -11.86
CA ALA A 124 20.79 -7.86 -11.38
C ALA A 124 19.71 -6.86 -11.82
N ASN A 125 19.99 -5.55 -11.74
CA ASN A 125 19.12 -4.50 -12.25
C ASN A 125 18.79 -4.68 -13.74
N ASP A 126 19.77 -5.09 -14.56
CA ASP A 126 19.55 -5.32 -15.99
C ASP A 126 18.77 -6.62 -16.27
N ARG A 127 19.16 -7.75 -15.65
CA ARG A 127 18.59 -9.06 -15.98
C ARG A 127 17.33 -9.45 -15.22
N TYR A 128 17.18 -8.97 -14.00
CA TYR A 128 16.14 -9.38 -13.07
C TYR A 128 15.49 -8.17 -12.36
N PRO A 129 14.93 -7.21 -13.12
CA PRO A 129 14.43 -5.96 -12.56
C PRO A 129 13.16 -6.11 -11.72
N ASP A 130 12.48 -7.25 -11.82
CA ASP A 130 11.21 -7.51 -11.17
C ASP A 130 11.40 -8.03 -9.74
N HIS A 131 10.43 -7.68 -8.89
CA HIS A 131 10.39 -8.13 -7.50
C HIS A 131 9.03 -8.73 -7.16
N SER A 132 8.92 -9.23 -5.94
CA SER A 132 7.65 -9.46 -5.28
C SER A 132 7.78 -9.18 -3.81
N VAL A 133 6.65 -9.10 -3.13
CA VAL A 133 6.59 -9.07 -1.67
C VAL A 133 5.57 -10.07 -1.19
N THR A 134 5.92 -10.84 -0.17
CA THR A 134 4.98 -11.58 0.68
C THR A 134 5.23 -11.20 2.13
N VAL A 135 4.18 -11.30 2.94
CA VAL A 135 4.28 -11.20 4.40
C VAL A 135 4.06 -12.59 4.99
N VAL A 136 5.05 -13.06 5.72
CA VAL A 136 5.04 -14.35 6.42
C VAL A 136 5.44 -14.14 7.89
N PRO A 137 5.06 -15.01 8.83
CA PRO A 137 5.55 -14.87 10.19
C PRO A 137 7.09 -14.99 10.25
N SER A 138 7.74 -14.46 11.28
CA SER A 138 9.19 -14.56 11.46
C SER A 138 9.62 -15.89 12.10
N GLY A 139 10.83 -16.39 11.78
CA GLY A 139 11.46 -17.48 12.54
C GLY A 139 11.07 -18.93 12.19
N GLY A 140 10.52 -19.19 10.99
CA GLY A 140 10.47 -20.54 10.39
C GLY A 140 9.50 -21.56 10.96
N ASN A 141 8.82 -21.29 12.08
CA ASN A 141 7.79 -22.18 12.64
C ASN A 141 6.38 -21.69 12.26
N HIS A 142 5.87 -22.06 11.09
CA HIS A 142 4.61 -21.52 10.56
C HIS A 142 3.55 -22.60 10.32
N MET A 143 2.84 -22.96 11.37
CA MET A 143 1.46 -23.48 11.27
C MET A 143 0.47 -22.58 12.03
N GLY A 144 0.69 -21.26 12.02
CA GLY A 144 -0.19 -20.27 12.68
C GLY A 144 -0.99 -19.42 11.69
N SER A 145 -2.26 -19.14 12.00
CA SER A 145 -3.15 -18.24 11.24
C SER A 145 -2.89 -16.76 11.58
N GLY A 146 -1.86 -16.12 11.00
CA GLY A 146 -1.53 -14.70 11.22
C GLY A 146 -1.76 -13.80 10.01
N ILE A 147 -0.94 -12.74 9.86
CA ILE A 147 -0.80 -12.09 8.56
C ILE A 147 -0.17 -13.11 7.60
N ARG A 148 -0.92 -13.47 6.56
CA ARG A 148 -0.40 -14.22 5.42
C ARG A 148 -0.89 -13.53 4.17
N MET A 149 0.06 -13.01 3.41
CA MET A 149 -0.20 -12.36 2.13
C MET A 149 0.31 -13.27 1.02
N HIS A 150 -0.52 -13.54 0.01
CA HIS A 150 -0.01 -14.16 -1.20
C HIS A 150 1.06 -13.25 -1.83
N PRO A 151 2.12 -13.80 -2.45
CA PRO A 151 3.13 -12.96 -3.07
C PRO A 151 2.51 -11.99 -4.08
N LEU A 152 2.72 -10.70 -3.87
CA LEU A 152 2.35 -9.63 -4.79
C LEU A 152 3.50 -9.44 -5.77
N ALA A 153 3.25 -9.64 -7.06
CA ALA A 153 4.23 -9.33 -8.09
C ALA A 153 4.43 -7.81 -8.19
N LEU A 154 5.68 -7.39 -8.32
CA LEU A 154 6.11 -5.99 -8.46
C LEU A 154 7.00 -5.85 -9.72
N PRO A 155 6.42 -5.90 -10.92
CA PRO A 155 7.16 -5.71 -12.16
C PRO A 155 7.77 -4.31 -12.25
N THR A 156 8.93 -4.17 -12.89
CA THR A 156 9.58 -2.87 -13.09
C THR A 156 8.82 -1.98 -14.10
N ASP A 157 8.00 -2.57 -14.97
CA ASP A 157 7.24 -1.87 -16.01
C ASP A 157 5.81 -1.50 -15.58
N THR A 158 5.44 -1.77 -14.32
CA THR A 158 4.12 -1.41 -13.81
C THR A 158 3.94 0.10 -13.70
N THR A 159 2.73 0.57 -13.98
CA THR A 159 2.39 1.99 -13.93
C THR A 159 1.69 2.41 -12.65
N ARG A 160 1.36 1.44 -11.78
CA ARG A 160 0.66 1.67 -10.52
C ARG A 160 1.18 0.73 -9.43
N PRO A 161 1.20 1.17 -8.16
CA PRO A 161 1.43 0.30 -7.01
C PRO A 161 0.40 -0.83 -6.95
N THR A 162 0.84 -1.98 -6.48
CA THR A 162 -0.03 -3.11 -6.17
C THR A 162 -0.60 -2.93 -4.76
N VAL A 163 -1.90 -3.11 -4.60
CA VAL A 163 -2.58 -2.94 -3.31
C VAL A 163 -3.19 -4.26 -2.87
N ASP A 164 -2.98 -4.62 -1.60
CA ASP A 164 -3.69 -5.72 -0.94
C ASP A 164 -4.14 -5.28 0.46
N THR A 165 -5.15 -5.94 1.01
CA THR A 165 -5.64 -5.67 2.37
C THR A 165 -5.52 -6.92 3.22
N VAL A 166 -4.80 -6.80 4.33
CA VAL A 166 -4.58 -7.90 5.28
C VAL A 166 -5.15 -7.55 6.64
N THR A 167 -5.46 -8.57 7.45
CA THR A 167 -5.86 -8.38 8.85
C THR A 167 -4.78 -8.92 9.77
N ALA A 168 -4.37 -8.10 10.74
CA ALA A 168 -3.46 -8.47 11.83
C ALA A 168 -4.13 -9.45 12.82
N SER A 169 -4.34 -10.70 12.40
CA SER A 169 -5.20 -11.66 13.12
C SER A 169 -4.50 -12.34 14.32
N GLN A 170 -3.18 -12.48 14.29
CA GLN A 170 -2.38 -13.06 15.37
C GLN A 170 -1.20 -12.19 15.74
N ARG A 171 -0.88 -12.19 17.04
CA ARG A 171 0.32 -11.56 17.57
C ARG A 171 1.57 -12.24 17.05
N GLY A 172 2.63 -11.46 16.90
CA GLY A 172 3.94 -11.93 16.50
C GLY A 172 4.62 -10.97 15.54
N ASP A 173 5.82 -11.35 15.16
CA ASP A 173 6.67 -10.64 14.22
C ASP A 173 6.48 -11.27 12.83
N TYR A 174 6.49 -10.42 11.81
CA TYR A 174 6.26 -10.82 10.43
C TYR A 174 7.36 -10.25 9.53
N THR A 175 7.91 -11.13 8.70
CA THR A 175 8.96 -10.87 7.73
C THR A 175 8.36 -10.50 6.38
N LEU A 176 8.92 -9.47 5.73
CA LEU A 176 8.75 -9.27 4.29
C LEU A 176 9.77 -10.11 3.55
N SER A 177 9.36 -10.81 2.49
CA SER A 177 10.27 -11.61 1.67
C SER A 177 9.94 -11.46 0.19
N CYS A 178 10.99 -11.42 -0.64
CA CYS A 178 10.84 -11.48 -2.09
C CYS A 178 10.80 -12.94 -2.54
N MET A 179 9.80 -13.29 -3.35
CA MET A 179 9.65 -14.63 -3.93
C MET A 179 10.04 -14.68 -5.42
N THR A 180 10.33 -13.52 -6.02
CA THR A 180 10.77 -13.38 -7.41
C THR A 180 12.29 -13.35 -7.42
N TYR A 181 12.93 -14.29 -8.11
CA TYR A 181 14.38 -14.31 -8.20
C TYR A 181 14.90 -13.00 -8.81
N CYS A 182 15.72 -12.28 -8.04
CA CYS A 182 16.26 -10.96 -8.39
C CYS A 182 17.81 -10.95 -8.37
N GLY A 183 18.44 -12.05 -8.77
CA GLY A 183 19.90 -12.14 -8.88
C GLY A 183 20.60 -12.51 -7.57
N TYR A 184 21.89 -12.15 -7.47
CA TYR A 184 22.82 -12.63 -6.44
C TYR A 184 22.31 -12.39 -5.02
N GLY A 185 21.87 -11.17 -4.69
CA GLY A 185 21.41 -10.80 -3.36
C GLY A 185 20.00 -11.29 -3.01
N HIS A 186 19.30 -12.01 -3.90
CA HIS A 186 17.94 -12.51 -3.65
C HIS A 186 17.77 -13.29 -2.33
N PRO A 187 18.71 -14.20 -1.92
CA PRO A 187 18.60 -14.91 -0.64
C PRO A 187 18.61 -13.99 0.58
N TYR A 188 19.11 -12.76 0.42
CA TYR A 188 19.15 -11.74 1.46
C TYR A 188 17.96 -10.78 1.35
N MET A 189 17.09 -10.88 0.33
CA MET A 189 15.97 -9.95 0.12
C MET A 189 14.80 -10.27 1.06
N TYR A 190 14.99 -9.93 2.33
CA TYR A 190 13.99 -9.99 3.38
C TYR A 190 14.16 -8.84 4.37
N LEU A 191 13.05 -8.44 5.01
CA LEU A 191 13.04 -7.53 6.15
C LEU A 191 12.38 -8.26 7.32
N ASP A 192 13.20 -8.79 8.22
CA ASP A 192 12.71 -9.57 9.35
C ASP A 192 12.06 -8.67 10.41
N GLY A 193 10.88 -9.08 10.90
CA GLY A 193 10.13 -8.31 11.88
C GLY A 193 9.69 -6.92 11.41
N GLY A 194 9.58 -6.70 10.10
CA GLY A 194 9.12 -5.42 9.54
C GLY A 194 7.71 -5.04 9.98
N LEU A 195 6.84 -6.04 10.24
CA LEU A 195 5.53 -5.83 10.85
C LEU A 195 5.44 -6.56 12.19
N ILE A 196 4.96 -5.87 13.23
CA ILE A 196 4.64 -6.47 14.54
C ILE A 196 3.15 -6.35 14.82
N VAL A 197 2.54 -7.46 15.23
CA VAL A 197 1.18 -7.48 15.76
C VAL A 197 1.22 -7.66 17.28
N ARG A 198 0.66 -6.69 18.02
CA ARG A 198 0.60 -6.64 19.49
C ARG A 198 -0.71 -7.12 20.10
#